data_AF-A0A931J469-F1
#
_entry.id   AF-A0A931J469-F1
#
_cell.length_a   1.000
_cell.length_b   1.000
_cell.length_c   1.000
_cell.angle_alpha   90.00
_cell.angle_beta   90.00
_cell.angle_gamma   90.00
#
_symmetry.space_group_name_H-M   'P 1'
#
loop_
_entity.id
_entity.type
_entity.pdbx_description
1 polymer ?
#
loop_
_entity_poly.entity_id
_entity_poly.type
_entity_poly.pdbx_seq_one_letter_code
_entity_poly.pdbx_strand_id
1 'polypeptide(L)'
;MRVATANMYDATISQLMRRQMEMQTTQVQLTSGKKVAAASDDPTGAARVERALASLGRVEANQRALEASRNSMRLAESALADGSEILQQIRETLVAAGNASYGDAERLGLAAKIEGLRNQLLSIANRPDGSGGFVFSGQGASQPPFLDEAGGVRFNGLPGSVITGNLDDFPLTVDGRLAWEEARSGNGYYVTAPMTNAITGGPPRAWIDPGRVTDPALLTGNDYEIQINGTSGLAQATITNITTGAVTTVLPYELGKTLTIDGMAFTISGLVQDGDRFSIGASQSNLQVFDVLDTAVAALRTPGRNAQQIQQSNVIALRDLDQSFQNMQNVRSLVGEQLNLLDGSENRLADLKLYNQSERSAAEDLDMTEAISKFQVQQTSYDAALRSYAAVQRLNLFDYLNF
;
A
#
# COMPACT_ATOMS: atom_id res chain seq x y z
N MET A 1 -72.83 -46.77 24.83
CA MET A 1 -72.61 -45.35 24.44
C MET A 1 -71.75 -44.53 25.43
N ARG A 2 -71.49 -44.95 26.68
CA ARG A 2 -70.59 -44.24 27.63
C ARG A 2 -69.11 -44.16 27.23
N VAL A 3 -68.60 -45.10 26.43
CA VAL A 3 -67.20 -45.11 25.97
C VAL A 3 -66.99 -44.17 24.77
N ALA A 4 -68.03 -43.96 23.95
CA ALA A 4 -67.98 -43.02 22.82
C ALA A 4 -67.97 -41.55 23.30
N THR A 5 -68.69 -41.23 24.38
CA THR A 5 -68.71 -39.89 24.97
C THR A 5 -67.42 -39.53 25.70
N ALA A 6 -66.76 -40.47 26.39
CA ALA A 6 -65.44 -40.24 27.00
C ALA A 6 -64.36 -39.94 25.95
N ASN A 7 -64.30 -40.74 24.88
CA ASN A 7 -63.37 -40.53 23.77
C ASN A 7 -63.61 -39.20 23.04
N MET A 8 -64.86 -38.76 22.90
CA MET A 8 -65.16 -37.44 22.33
C MET A 8 -64.72 -36.29 23.25
N TYR A 9 -64.94 -36.41 24.55
CA TYR A 9 -64.53 -35.40 25.52
C TYR A 9 -63.00 -35.20 25.52
N ASP A 10 -62.25 -36.29 25.60
CA ASP A 10 -60.78 -36.26 25.58
C ASP A 10 -60.23 -35.75 24.25
N ALA A 11 -60.88 -36.09 23.12
CA ALA A 11 -60.53 -35.55 21.81
C ALA A 11 -60.76 -34.02 21.73
N THR A 12 -61.85 -33.53 22.32
CA THR A 12 -62.20 -32.10 22.29
C THR A 12 -61.27 -31.28 23.18
N ILE A 13 -60.94 -31.77 24.38
CA ILE A 13 -59.95 -31.16 25.27
C ILE A 13 -58.57 -31.15 24.62
N SER A 14 -58.15 -32.27 24.02
CA SER A 14 -56.86 -32.35 23.30
C SER A 14 -56.81 -31.37 22.13
N GLN A 15 -57.94 -31.09 21.49
CA GLN A 15 -58.03 -30.09 20.42
C GLN A 15 -57.99 -28.65 20.95
N LEU A 16 -58.63 -28.37 22.09
CA LEU A 16 -58.53 -27.07 22.78
C LEU A 16 -57.11 -26.79 23.26
N MET A 17 -56.44 -27.76 23.88
CA MET A 17 -55.05 -27.61 24.32
C MET A 17 -54.11 -27.36 23.14
N ARG A 18 -54.30 -28.05 22.00
CA ARG A 18 -53.53 -27.78 20.77
C ARG A 18 -53.73 -26.36 20.25
N ARG A 19 -54.97 -25.88 20.16
CA ARG A 19 -55.27 -24.50 19.74
C ARG A 19 -54.68 -23.45 20.69
N GLN A 20 -54.71 -23.71 22.00
CA GLN A 20 -54.10 -22.85 23.00
C GLN A 20 -52.57 -22.77 22.83
N MET A 21 -51.90 -23.91 22.59
CA MET A 21 -50.45 -23.94 22.33
C MET A 21 -50.08 -23.23 21.02
N GLU A 22 -50.87 -23.42 19.95
CA GLU A 22 -50.65 -22.73 18.67
C GLU A 22 -50.79 -21.21 18.83
N MET A 23 -51.80 -20.74 19.57
CA MET A 23 -52.01 -19.32 19.84
C MET A 23 -50.88 -18.74 20.71
N GLN A 24 -50.41 -19.47 21.72
CA GLN A 24 -49.26 -19.07 22.53
C GLN A 24 -47.98 -18.96 21.69
N THR A 25 -47.77 -19.89 20.76
CA THR A 25 -46.62 -19.86 19.85
C THR A 25 -46.66 -18.62 18.95
N THR A 26 -47.80 -18.35 18.30
CA THR A 26 -47.96 -17.15 17.48
C THR A 26 -47.82 -15.87 18.32
N GLN A 27 -48.31 -15.86 19.56
CA GLN A 27 -48.11 -14.73 20.48
C GLN A 27 -46.62 -14.48 20.76
N VAL A 28 -45.83 -15.53 21.01
CA VAL A 28 -44.38 -15.41 21.21
C VAL A 28 -43.67 -14.94 19.95
N GLN A 29 -44.10 -15.41 18.77
CA GLN A 29 -43.57 -14.93 17.49
C GLN A 29 -43.89 -13.45 17.28
N LEU A 30 -45.11 -13.01 17.59
CA LEU A 30 -45.52 -11.60 17.50
C LEU A 30 -44.76 -10.70 18.48
N THR A 31 -44.50 -11.15 19.71
CA THR A 31 -43.76 -10.35 20.69
C THR A 31 -42.26 -10.31 20.40
N SER A 32 -41.69 -11.39 19.87
CA SER A 32 -40.27 -11.46 19.49
C SER A 32 -39.97 -10.86 18.10
N GLY A 33 -40.98 -10.78 17.24
CA GLY A 33 -40.85 -10.40 15.83
C GLY A 33 -40.13 -11.44 14.96
N LYS A 34 -39.90 -12.64 15.48
CA LYS A 34 -39.15 -13.70 14.81
C LYS A 34 -40.04 -14.88 14.51
N LYS A 35 -39.94 -15.39 13.29
CA LYS A 35 -40.55 -16.66 12.87
C LYS A 35 -39.84 -17.85 13.51
N VAL A 36 -38.52 -17.79 13.62
CA VAL A 36 -37.68 -18.85 14.20
C VAL A 36 -37.03 -18.30 15.47
N ALA A 37 -37.58 -18.63 16.63
CA ALA A 37 -37.06 -18.19 17.92
C ALA A 37 -36.14 -19.23 18.55
N ALA A 38 -36.46 -20.52 18.39
CA ALA A 38 -35.61 -21.64 18.80
C ALA A 38 -35.31 -22.57 17.62
N ALA A 39 -34.17 -23.26 17.67
CA ALA A 39 -33.80 -24.26 16.66
C ALA A 39 -34.80 -25.44 16.56
N SER A 40 -35.60 -25.65 17.60
CA SER A 40 -36.70 -26.61 17.61
C SER A 40 -37.88 -26.21 16.72
N ASP A 41 -38.05 -24.91 16.42
CA ASP A 41 -39.21 -24.39 15.69
C ASP A 41 -39.07 -24.62 14.18
N ASP A 42 -37.87 -24.38 13.65
CA ASP A 42 -37.46 -24.72 12.28
C ASP A 42 -35.94 -24.98 12.24
N PRO A 43 -35.49 -26.25 12.27
CA PRO A 43 -34.07 -26.57 12.26
C PRO A 43 -33.37 -26.15 10.96
N THR A 44 -34.10 -26.06 9.84
CA THR A 44 -33.53 -25.64 8.55
C THR A 44 -33.41 -24.11 8.44
N GLY A 45 -34.40 -23.39 8.97
CA GLY A 45 -34.37 -21.94 9.16
C GLY A 45 -33.24 -21.54 10.10
N ALA A 46 -33.13 -22.18 11.27
CA ALA A 46 -32.05 -21.94 12.22
C ALA A 46 -30.65 -22.18 11.60
N ALA A 47 -30.48 -23.26 10.83
CA ALA A 47 -29.21 -23.52 10.12
C ALA A 47 -28.88 -22.49 9.02
N ARG A 48 -29.88 -21.82 8.44
CA ARG A 48 -29.66 -20.69 7.53
C ARG A 48 -29.26 -19.42 8.27
N VAL A 49 -29.95 -19.12 9.38
CA VAL A 49 -29.62 -17.97 10.25
C VAL A 49 -28.19 -18.07 10.76
N GLU A 50 -27.78 -19.23 11.30
CA GLU A 50 -26.42 -19.43 11.81
C GLU A 50 -25.34 -19.26 10.73
N ARG A 51 -25.58 -19.77 9.52
CA ARG A 51 -24.65 -19.55 8.40
C ARG A 51 -24.56 -18.07 8.02
N ALA A 52 -25.69 -17.37 7.97
CA ALA A 52 -25.72 -15.94 7.69
C ALA A 52 -25.00 -15.12 8.77
N LEU A 53 -25.21 -15.45 10.06
CA LEU A 53 -24.51 -14.82 11.18
C LEU A 53 -22.99 -15.06 11.13
N ALA A 54 -22.55 -16.29 10.86
CA ALA A 54 -21.13 -16.61 10.70
C ALA A 54 -20.51 -15.83 9.52
N SER A 55 -21.22 -15.70 8.40
CA SER A 55 -20.79 -14.85 7.28
C SER A 55 -20.73 -13.37 7.64
N LEU A 56 -21.73 -12.84 8.35
CA LEU A 56 -21.72 -11.45 8.83
C LEU A 56 -20.53 -11.17 9.74
N GLY A 57 -20.23 -12.06 10.69
CA GLY A 57 -19.06 -11.92 11.55
C GLY A 57 -17.74 -11.88 10.77
N ARG A 58 -17.60 -12.68 9.71
CA ARG A 58 -16.44 -12.61 8.80
C ARG A 58 -16.37 -11.30 8.04
N VAL A 59 -17.49 -10.81 7.51
CA VAL A 59 -17.56 -9.53 6.79
C VAL A 59 -17.19 -8.37 7.71
N GLU A 60 -17.69 -8.35 8.95
CA GLU A 60 -17.34 -7.32 9.94
C GLU A 60 -15.86 -7.37 10.32
N ALA A 61 -15.27 -8.56 10.46
CA ALA A 61 -13.84 -8.71 10.70
C ALA A 61 -13.01 -8.14 9.54
N ASN A 62 -13.42 -8.38 8.29
CA ASN A 62 -12.76 -7.77 7.13
C ASN A 62 -12.93 -6.27 7.05
N GLN A 63 -14.12 -5.73 7.38
CA GLN A 63 -14.35 -4.29 7.37
C GLN A 63 -13.36 -3.58 8.30
N ARG A 64 -13.15 -4.13 9.52
CA ARG A 64 -12.13 -3.62 10.44
C ARG A 64 -10.70 -3.73 9.88
N ALA A 65 -10.40 -4.84 9.22
CA ALA A 65 -9.09 -5.08 8.61
C ALA A 65 -8.81 -4.10 7.45
N LEU A 66 -9.82 -3.86 6.60
CA LEU A 66 -9.80 -2.89 5.51
C LEU A 66 -9.63 -1.47 6.03
N GLU A 67 -10.35 -1.08 7.08
CA GLU A 67 -10.21 0.24 7.69
C GLU A 67 -8.80 0.47 8.26
N ALA A 68 -8.22 -0.55 8.91
CA ALA A 68 -6.84 -0.49 9.39
C ALA A 68 -5.84 -0.31 8.24
N SER A 69 -5.98 -1.08 7.16
CA SER A 69 -5.16 -0.96 5.96
C SER A 69 -5.31 0.41 5.31
N ARG A 70 -6.54 0.90 5.13
CA ARG A 70 -6.83 2.22 4.55
C ARG A 70 -6.19 3.34 5.36
N ASN A 71 -6.24 3.27 6.69
CA ASN A 71 -5.60 4.26 7.54
C ASN A 71 -4.07 4.24 7.38
N SER A 72 -3.46 3.05 7.34
CA SER A 72 -2.03 2.90 7.09
C SER A 72 -1.61 3.42 5.71
N MET A 73 -2.33 3.04 4.65
CA MET A 73 -2.04 3.47 3.28
C MET A 73 -2.23 4.98 3.10
N ARG A 74 -3.24 5.60 3.74
CA ARG A 74 -3.38 7.07 3.76
C ARG A 74 -2.22 7.76 4.44
N LEU A 75 -1.72 7.19 5.53
CA LEU A 75 -0.58 7.74 6.25
C LEU A 75 0.71 7.57 5.44
N ALA A 76 0.89 6.44 4.76
CA ALA A 76 1.99 6.21 3.82
C ALA A 76 1.96 7.22 2.69
N GLU A 77 0.79 7.42 2.08
CA GLU A 77 0.59 8.36 0.99
C GLU A 77 0.91 9.80 1.41
N SER A 78 0.41 10.23 2.58
CA SER A 78 0.75 11.55 3.14
C SER A 78 2.25 11.67 3.41
N ALA A 79 2.90 10.62 3.91
CA ALA A 79 4.32 10.66 4.20
C ALA A 79 5.18 10.71 2.93
N LEU A 80 4.80 10.00 1.86
CA LEU A 80 5.45 10.09 0.55
C LEU A 80 5.25 11.45 -0.10
N ALA A 81 4.07 12.06 0.08
CA ALA A 81 3.82 13.43 -0.35
C ALA A 81 4.72 14.45 0.37
N ASP A 82 4.83 14.35 1.70
CA ASP A 82 5.76 15.19 2.49
C ASP A 82 7.22 14.96 2.06
N GLY A 83 7.61 13.71 1.82
CA GLY A 83 8.96 13.37 1.35
C GLY A 83 9.27 13.98 -0.02
N SER A 84 8.28 13.97 -0.92
CA SER A 84 8.40 14.58 -2.25
C SER A 84 8.66 16.09 -2.17
N GLU A 85 7.95 16.79 -1.27
CA GLU A 85 8.14 18.22 -1.01
C GLU A 85 9.57 18.51 -0.49
N ILE A 86 10.06 17.69 0.44
CA ILE A 86 11.42 17.83 0.97
C ILE A 86 12.47 17.60 -0.13
N LEU A 87 12.31 16.58 -0.97
CA LEU A 87 13.22 16.35 -2.10
C LEU A 87 13.21 17.53 -3.09
N GLN A 88 12.05 18.14 -3.34
CA GLN A 88 11.97 19.33 -4.19
C GLN A 88 12.75 20.52 -3.58
N GLN A 89 12.63 20.76 -2.28
CA GLN A 89 13.40 21.81 -1.59
C GLN A 89 14.92 21.54 -1.60
N ILE A 90 15.31 20.27 -1.48
CA ILE A 90 16.71 19.86 -1.62
C ILE A 90 17.18 20.12 -3.04
N ARG A 91 16.39 19.77 -4.06
CA ARG A 91 16.70 20.02 -5.47
C ARG A 91 16.98 21.49 -5.73
N GLU A 92 16.11 22.39 -5.23
CA GLU A 92 16.31 23.83 -5.33
C GLU A 92 17.62 24.28 -4.68
N THR A 93 17.93 23.70 -3.52
CA THR A 93 19.16 24.00 -2.78
C THR A 93 20.41 23.50 -3.51
N LEU A 94 20.35 22.32 -4.16
CA LEU A 94 21.41 21.80 -5.02
C LEU A 94 21.59 22.64 -6.29
N VAL A 95 20.50 23.06 -6.94
CA VAL A 95 20.57 23.98 -8.09
C VAL A 95 21.28 25.27 -7.69
N ALA A 96 20.96 25.85 -6.53
CA ALA A 96 21.66 27.01 -6.00
C ALA A 96 23.14 26.70 -5.70
N ALA A 97 23.43 25.51 -5.15
CA ALA A 97 24.80 25.06 -4.90
C ALA A 97 25.60 24.89 -6.20
N GLY A 98 24.97 24.68 -7.35
CA GLY A 98 25.65 24.67 -8.65
C GLY A 98 26.18 26.03 -9.11
N ASN A 99 25.83 27.13 -8.45
CA ASN A 99 26.23 28.47 -8.89
C ASN A 99 27.76 28.66 -8.81
N ALA A 100 28.38 29.01 -9.95
CA ALA A 100 29.83 29.18 -10.06
C ALA A 100 30.39 30.35 -9.25
N SER A 101 29.56 31.34 -8.89
CA SER A 101 29.98 32.52 -8.13
C SER A 101 30.02 32.29 -6.62
N TYR A 102 29.54 31.14 -6.13
CA TYR A 102 29.56 30.82 -4.69
C TYR A 102 30.91 30.26 -4.25
N GLY A 103 31.44 30.82 -3.17
CA GLY A 103 32.64 30.34 -2.50
C GLY A 103 32.36 29.24 -1.48
N ASP A 104 33.40 28.82 -0.77
CA ASP A 104 33.33 27.71 0.19
C ASP A 104 32.41 28.04 1.38
N ALA A 105 32.36 29.31 1.80
CA ALA A 105 31.51 29.75 2.91
C ALA A 105 30.01 29.66 2.57
N GLU A 106 29.60 30.10 1.38
CA GLU A 106 28.21 29.98 0.93
C GLU A 106 27.80 28.51 0.77
N ARG A 107 28.68 27.68 0.21
CA ARG A 107 28.44 26.24 0.02
C ARG A 107 28.30 25.50 1.35
N LEU A 108 29.07 25.89 2.37
CA LEU A 108 28.93 25.34 3.72
C LEU A 108 27.53 25.63 4.31
N GLY A 109 26.99 26.83 4.07
CA GLY A 109 25.63 27.19 4.47
C GLY A 109 24.57 26.35 3.76
N LEU A 110 24.74 26.11 2.45
CA LEU A 110 23.84 25.23 1.68
C LEU A 110 23.93 23.77 2.13
N ALA A 111 25.12 23.28 2.48
CA ALA A 111 25.32 21.94 3.03
C ALA A 111 24.55 21.76 4.35
N ALA A 112 24.61 22.74 5.26
CA ALA A 112 23.85 22.72 6.51
C ALA A 112 22.33 22.72 6.26
N LYS A 113 21.86 23.45 5.25
CA LYS A 113 20.44 23.41 4.84
C LYS A 113 20.02 22.03 4.33
N ILE A 114 20.82 21.40 3.47
CA ILE A 114 20.53 20.06 2.95
C ILE A 114 20.55 19.03 4.08
N GLU A 115 21.50 19.12 5.03
CA GLU A 115 21.55 18.26 6.20
C GLU A 115 20.29 18.38 7.08
N GLY A 116 19.79 19.61 7.29
CA GLY A 116 18.51 19.83 7.98
C GLY A 116 17.32 19.19 7.26
N LEU A 117 17.25 19.32 5.93
CA LEU A 117 16.20 18.70 5.11
C LEU A 117 16.32 17.17 5.09
N ARG A 118 17.54 16.62 5.04
CA ARG A 118 17.81 15.18 5.18
C ARG A 118 17.26 14.63 6.49
N ASN A 119 17.48 15.33 7.61
CA ASN A 119 16.99 14.89 8.92
C ASN A 119 15.45 14.93 9.02
N GLN A 120 14.81 15.89 8.34
CA GLN A 120 13.36 15.91 8.19
C GLN A 120 12.88 14.73 7.35
N LEU A 121 13.56 14.44 6.23
CA LEU A 121 13.26 13.27 5.38
C LEU A 121 13.40 11.95 6.15
N LEU A 122 14.41 11.81 7.00
CA LEU A 122 14.59 10.64 7.86
C LEU A 122 13.44 10.49 8.87
N SER A 123 12.97 11.61 9.42
CA SER A 123 11.81 11.62 10.31
C SER A 123 10.53 11.20 9.58
N ILE A 124 10.40 11.55 8.30
CA ILE A 124 9.31 11.12 7.41
C ILE A 124 9.40 9.63 7.11
N ALA A 125 10.58 9.11 6.81
CA ALA A 125 10.81 7.68 6.57
C ALA A 125 10.52 6.83 7.82
N ASN A 126 10.68 7.41 9.02
CA ASN A 126 10.34 6.81 10.30
C ASN A 126 8.96 7.25 10.83
N ARG A 127 7.97 7.49 9.97
CA ARG A 127 6.60 7.85 10.37
C ARG A 127 5.97 6.74 11.24
N PRO A 128 5.54 7.03 12.48
CA PRO A 128 4.84 6.05 13.31
C PRO A 128 3.42 5.84 12.78
N ASP A 129 2.88 4.62 12.89
CA ASP A 129 1.53 4.27 12.45
C ASP A 129 0.41 4.59 13.47
N GLY A 130 0.79 5.07 14.66
CA GLY A 130 -0.13 5.37 15.77
C GLY A 130 -0.55 4.17 16.63
N SER A 131 -0.15 2.95 16.24
CA SER A 131 -0.42 1.69 16.94
C SER A 131 0.82 1.06 17.60
N GLY A 132 1.95 1.77 17.58
CA GLY A 132 3.23 1.32 18.12
C GLY A 132 4.19 0.76 17.08
N GLY A 133 3.82 0.77 15.80
CA GLY A 133 4.67 0.42 14.67
C GLY A 133 5.00 1.64 13.80
N PHE A 134 5.55 1.35 12.62
CA PHE A 134 5.95 2.34 11.63
C PHE A 134 5.38 1.98 10.26
N VAL A 135 5.03 3.01 9.50
CA VAL A 135 4.35 2.84 8.21
C VAL A 135 5.26 2.18 7.17
N PHE A 136 6.54 2.56 7.14
CA PHE A 136 7.54 2.05 6.20
C PHE A 136 8.38 0.92 6.79
N SER A 137 7.79 0.08 7.65
CA SER A 137 8.51 -0.96 8.38
C SER A 137 8.65 -2.31 7.67
N GLY A 138 8.16 -2.42 6.44
CA GLY A 138 8.16 -3.69 5.72
C GLY A 138 7.26 -4.73 6.40
N GLN A 139 7.77 -5.91 6.77
CA GLN A 139 7.00 -6.92 7.54
C GLN A 139 6.78 -6.58 9.02
N GLY A 140 6.92 -5.30 9.40
CA GLY A 140 6.67 -4.81 10.75
C GLY A 140 7.96 -4.67 11.56
N ALA A 141 8.04 -3.57 12.30
CA ALA A 141 9.12 -3.29 13.24
C ALA A 141 8.57 -2.52 14.45
N SER A 142 9.03 -2.88 15.64
CA SER A 142 8.74 -2.14 16.88
C SER A 142 9.79 -1.05 17.19
N GLN A 143 10.80 -0.93 16.32
CA GLN A 143 11.85 0.07 16.36
C GLN A 143 11.83 0.88 15.05
N PRO A 144 12.40 2.09 15.04
CA PRO A 144 12.49 2.88 13.82
C PRO A 144 13.11 2.07 12.66
N PRO A 145 12.45 1.97 11.50
CA PRO A 145 12.93 1.14 10.40
C PRO A 145 14.19 1.69 9.72
N PHE A 146 14.44 2.99 9.79
CA PHE A 146 15.63 3.63 9.21
C PHE A 146 16.52 4.18 10.32
N LEU A 147 17.73 3.64 10.44
CA LEU A 147 18.72 4.06 11.43
C LEU A 147 19.86 4.81 10.76
N ASP A 148 20.26 5.94 11.35
CA ASP A 148 21.41 6.72 10.91
C ASP A 148 22.66 6.22 11.63
N GLU A 149 23.50 5.45 10.93
CA GLU A 149 24.69 4.81 11.47
C GLU A 149 25.98 5.32 10.80
N ALA A 150 27.13 4.89 11.32
CA ALA A 150 28.41 5.15 10.68
C ALA A 150 28.48 4.44 9.32
N GLY A 151 28.22 5.18 8.24
CA GLY A 151 28.17 4.66 6.88
C GLY A 151 26.92 5.03 6.10
N GLY A 152 25.95 5.74 6.71
CA GLY A 152 24.72 6.19 6.06
C GLY A 152 23.48 5.69 6.79
N VAL A 153 22.32 6.03 6.25
CA VAL A 153 21.03 5.52 6.76
C VAL A 153 20.82 4.11 6.21
N ARG A 154 20.47 3.17 7.09
CA ARG A 154 20.19 1.78 6.69
C ARG A 154 18.84 1.32 7.20
N PHE A 155 18.15 0.53 6.38
CA PHE A 155 16.95 -0.17 6.78
C PHE A 155 17.25 -1.31 7.76
N ASN A 156 16.61 -1.25 8.91
CA ASN A 156 16.66 -2.24 9.98
C ASN A 156 15.29 -2.92 10.13
N GLY A 157 14.94 -3.76 9.16
CA GLY A 157 13.68 -4.50 9.13
C GLY A 157 13.71 -5.65 8.11
N LEU A 158 12.58 -6.34 7.97
CA LEU A 158 12.40 -7.37 6.94
C LEU A 158 11.65 -6.80 5.73
N PRO A 159 12.09 -7.10 4.50
CA PRO A 159 11.42 -6.64 3.28
C PRO A 159 10.04 -7.28 3.11
N GLY A 160 9.15 -6.61 2.39
CA GLY A 160 7.76 -7.04 2.17
C GLY A 160 6.76 -6.17 2.94
N SER A 161 5.55 -6.68 3.16
CA SER A 161 4.51 -5.98 3.93
C SER A 161 3.78 -6.93 4.85
N VAL A 162 3.19 -6.41 5.91
CA VAL A 162 2.24 -7.15 6.74
C VAL A 162 0.90 -7.13 6.02
N ILE A 163 0.30 -8.30 5.81
CA ILE A 163 -1.03 -8.45 5.20
C ILE A 163 -2.04 -9.00 6.21
N THR A 164 -3.32 -8.71 6.00
CA THR A 164 -4.41 -9.30 6.78
C THR A 164 -4.71 -10.72 6.29
N GLY A 165 -4.92 -11.69 7.18
CA GLY A 165 -5.17 -13.10 6.80
C GLY A 165 -6.66 -13.50 6.78
N ASN A 166 -7.55 -12.68 6.23
CA ASN A 166 -8.99 -12.97 6.23
C ASN A 166 -9.51 -13.37 4.82
N LEU A 167 -10.67 -12.88 4.37
CA LEU A 167 -11.17 -13.18 3.01
C LEU A 167 -10.35 -12.49 1.91
N ASP A 168 -9.71 -11.37 2.25
CA ASP A 168 -8.85 -10.57 1.38
C ASP A 168 -7.57 -10.20 2.14
N ASP A 169 -6.47 -10.09 1.39
CA ASP A 169 -5.17 -9.68 1.88
C ASP A 169 -5.00 -8.17 1.70
N PHE A 170 -5.12 -7.40 2.79
CA PHE A 170 -4.93 -5.96 2.80
C PHE A 170 -3.58 -5.59 3.43
N PRO A 171 -2.74 -4.77 2.78
CA PRO A 171 -1.46 -4.36 3.34
C PRO A 171 -1.66 -3.42 4.53
N LEU A 172 -0.98 -3.69 5.64
CA LEU A 172 -0.98 -2.87 6.85
C LEU A 172 0.28 -2.01 6.96
N THR A 173 1.27 -2.25 6.11
CA THR A 173 2.56 -1.54 6.07
C THR A 173 3.04 -1.44 4.62
N VAL A 174 3.99 -0.54 4.38
CA VAL A 174 4.70 -0.40 3.12
C VAL A 174 6.16 -0.83 3.31
N ASP A 175 6.74 -1.48 2.32
CA ASP A 175 8.19 -1.72 2.30
C ASP A 175 8.91 -0.39 2.06
N GLY A 176 9.53 0.15 3.11
CA GLY A 176 10.26 1.41 3.02
C GLY A 176 11.43 1.36 2.04
N ARG A 177 12.05 0.18 1.85
CA ARG A 177 13.22 0.06 0.97
C ARG A 177 12.88 0.42 -0.47
N LEU A 178 11.68 0.03 -0.91
CA LEU A 178 11.16 0.39 -2.23
C LEU A 178 11.11 1.90 -2.43
N ALA A 179 10.78 2.68 -1.40
CA ALA A 179 10.68 4.14 -1.49
C ALA A 179 12.04 4.84 -1.35
N TRP A 180 12.88 4.37 -0.42
CA TRP A 180 14.03 5.14 0.08
C TRP A 180 15.40 4.56 -0.33
N GLU A 181 15.51 3.28 -0.67
CA GLU A 181 16.79 2.57 -0.89
C GLU A 181 16.96 1.94 -2.29
N GLU A 182 15.86 1.69 -3.01
CA GLU A 182 15.88 0.86 -4.23
C GLU A 182 15.65 1.66 -5.52
N ALA A 183 15.96 2.97 -5.51
CA ALA A 183 15.91 3.77 -6.73
C ALA A 183 16.97 3.30 -7.75
N ARG A 184 16.71 3.56 -9.03
CA ARG A 184 17.67 3.30 -10.11
C ARG A 184 18.81 4.32 -10.05
N SER A 185 20.05 3.86 -10.11
CA SER A 185 21.22 4.73 -10.18
C SER A 185 21.41 5.35 -11.56
N GLY A 186 22.13 6.48 -11.64
CA GLY A 186 22.50 7.08 -12.92
C GLY A 186 21.32 7.80 -13.57
N ASN A 187 21.19 7.72 -14.89
CA ASN A 187 20.04 8.26 -15.62
C ASN A 187 18.87 7.26 -15.72
N GLY A 188 18.87 6.20 -14.91
CA GLY A 188 17.93 5.09 -14.96
C GLY A 188 18.37 3.91 -15.84
N TYR A 189 19.31 4.13 -16.75
CA TYR A 189 19.83 3.11 -17.67
C TYR A 189 21.33 2.85 -17.47
N TYR A 190 22.10 3.91 -17.27
CA TYR A 190 23.53 3.84 -16.98
C TYR A 190 23.98 4.98 -16.08
N VAL A 191 25.14 4.79 -15.46
CA VAL A 191 25.77 5.72 -14.52
C VAL A 191 27.03 6.27 -15.15
N THR A 192 27.11 7.59 -15.31
CA THR A 192 28.36 8.29 -15.63
C THR A 192 29.04 8.74 -14.34
N ALA A 193 30.37 8.59 -14.26
CA ALA A 193 31.15 9.10 -13.12
C ALA A 193 32.56 9.53 -13.55
N PRO A 194 33.17 10.51 -12.86
CA PRO A 194 34.58 10.81 -13.03
C PRO A 194 35.46 9.70 -12.44
N MET A 195 36.62 9.46 -13.04
CA MET A 195 37.67 8.61 -12.49
C MET A 195 38.94 9.44 -12.25
N THR A 196 39.91 8.88 -11.52
CA THR A 196 41.22 9.53 -11.36
C THR A 196 41.90 9.66 -12.71
N ASN A 197 42.51 10.81 -13.00
CA ASN A 197 43.28 11.01 -14.21
C ASN A 197 44.45 10.00 -14.26
N ALA A 198 44.63 9.33 -15.40
CA ALA A 198 45.59 8.25 -15.61
C ALA A 198 47.05 8.68 -15.46
N ILE A 199 47.35 9.97 -15.66
CA ILE A 199 48.69 10.52 -15.64
C ILE A 199 48.98 11.23 -14.32
N THR A 200 48.08 12.10 -13.87
CA THR A 200 48.30 12.91 -12.66
C THR A 200 47.89 12.21 -11.36
N GLY A 201 47.05 11.16 -11.44
CA GLY A 201 46.43 10.52 -10.28
C GLY A 201 45.40 11.40 -9.56
N GLY A 202 45.19 12.64 -10.01
CA GLY A 202 44.25 13.60 -9.44
C GLY A 202 42.84 13.51 -10.04
N PRO A 203 41.92 14.40 -9.64
CA PRO A 203 40.61 14.52 -10.26
C PRO A 203 40.74 15.01 -11.71
N PRO A 204 39.78 14.66 -12.60
CA PRO A 204 39.80 15.11 -13.98
C PRO A 204 39.54 16.63 -14.07
N ARG A 205 40.01 17.26 -15.14
CA ARG A 205 39.80 18.71 -15.39
C ARG A 205 38.55 19.02 -16.19
N ALA A 206 37.90 18.00 -16.73
CA ALA A 206 36.57 18.06 -17.32
C ALA A 206 35.53 17.32 -16.45
N TRP A 207 34.25 17.54 -16.76
CA TRP A 207 33.13 16.85 -16.14
C TRP A 207 32.25 16.19 -17.21
N ILE A 208 31.62 15.08 -16.85
CA ILE A 208 30.71 14.31 -17.70
C ILE A 208 29.27 14.54 -17.26
N ASP A 209 28.38 14.74 -18.24
CA ASP A 209 26.94 14.84 -18.00
C ASP A 209 26.32 13.47 -17.63
N PRO A 210 25.05 13.43 -17.17
CA PRO A 210 24.35 12.18 -16.90
C PRO A 210 24.12 11.30 -18.14
N GLY A 211 24.30 11.87 -19.33
CA GLY A 211 23.96 11.26 -20.60
C GLY A 211 22.47 10.99 -20.79
N ARG A 212 22.14 10.41 -21.95
CA ARG A 212 20.81 9.92 -22.34
C ARG A 212 20.93 8.68 -23.21
N VAL A 213 19.88 7.87 -23.22
CA VAL A 213 19.74 6.78 -24.20
C VAL A 213 19.21 7.37 -25.52
N THR A 214 19.93 7.12 -26.62
CA THR A 214 19.48 7.47 -27.98
C THR A 214 18.84 6.31 -28.71
N ASP A 215 19.28 5.07 -28.44
CA ASP A 215 18.70 3.86 -29.02
C ASP A 215 18.65 2.73 -27.98
N PRO A 216 17.48 2.43 -27.40
CA PRO A 216 17.33 1.36 -26.42
C PRO A 216 17.68 -0.04 -26.94
N ALA A 217 17.59 -0.28 -28.26
CA ALA A 217 17.85 -1.61 -28.82
C ALA A 217 19.34 -1.96 -28.85
N LEU A 218 20.21 -0.96 -28.73
CA LEU A 218 21.67 -1.11 -28.75
C LEU A 218 22.29 -1.18 -27.34
N LEU A 219 21.49 -1.01 -26.29
CA LEU A 219 22.00 -1.05 -24.91
C LEU A 219 22.49 -2.46 -24.57
N THR A 220 23.80 -2.57 -24.33
CA THR A 220 24.46 -3.84 -24.01
C THR A 220 24.54 -4.14 -22.51
N GLY A 221 24.35 -3.13 -21.65
CA GLY A 221 24.53 -3.26 -20.20
C GLY A 221 25.99 -3.46 -19.77
N ASN A 222 26.94 -3.25 -20.67
CA ASN A 222 28.36 -3.31 -20.39
C ASN A 222 28.84 -2.02 -19.69
N ASP A 223 29.95 -2.16 -18.99
CA ASP A 223 30.69 -1.06 -18.40
C ASP A 223 31.80 -0.59 -19.36
N TYR A 224 32.03 0.72 -19.39
CA TYR A 224 33.03 1.37 -20.23
C TYR A 224 33.91 2.31 -19.42
N GLU A 225 35.18 2.38 -19.81
CA GLU A 225 36.10 3.44 -19.41
C GLU A 225 36.35 4.36 -20.62
N ILE A 226 36.26 5.66 -20.40
CA ILE A 226 36.56 6.69 -21.39
C ILE A 226 37.82 7.38 -20.92
N GLN A 227 38.88 7.34 -21.73
CA GLN A 227 40.11 8.08 -21.50
C GLN A 227 40.29 9.16 -22.56
N ILE A 228 40.49 10.39 -22.14
CA ILE A 228 40.90 11.49 -23.01
C ILE A 228 42.42 11.44 -23.17
N ASN A 229 42.86 11.39 -24.43
CA ASN A 229 44.26 11.38 -24.80
C ASN A 229 44.58 12.67 -25.57
N GLY A 230 45.60 13.41 -25.15
CA GLY A 230 45.99 14.70 -25.70
C GLY A 230 45.26 15.90 -25.08
N THR A 231 45.48 17.08 -25.66
CA THR A 231 44.94 18.37 -25.21
C THR A 231 43.91 18.95 -26.18
N SER A 232 43.06 19.87 -25.68
CA SER A 232 41.95 20.48 -26.41
C SER A 232 42.34 20.94 -27.83
N GLY A 233 41.59 20.47 -28.84
CA GLY A 233 41.83 20.75 -30.27
C GLY A 233 42.46 19.61 -31.07
N LEU A 234 43.18 18.69 -30.40
CA LEU A 234 43.74 17.46 -30.99
C LEU A 234 43.44 16.20 -30.15
N ALA A 235 42.67 16.36 -29.07
CA ALA A 235 42.37 15.27 -28.15
C ALA A 235 41.52 14.18 -28.81
N GLN A 236 41.69 12.95 -28.34
CA GLN A 236 40.93 11.79 -28.76
C GLN A 236 40.31 11.13 -27.53
N ALA A 237 39.04 10.76 -27.63
CA ALA A 237 38.37 9.93 -26.63
C ALA A 237 38.57 8.46 -27.01
N THR A 238 39.30 7.74 -26.17
CA THR A 238 39.43 6.28 -26.26
C THR A 238 38.40 5.66 -25.33
N ILE A 239 37.45 4.93 -25.89
CA ILE A 239 36.38 4.26 -25.16
C ILE A 239 36.72 2.77 -25.13
N THR A 240 36.93 2.24 -23.93
CA THR A 240 37.26 0.83 -23.69
C THR A 240 36.10 0.15 -22.99
N ASN A 241 35.54 -0.91 -23.60
CA ASN A 241 34.58 -1.78 -22.91
C ASN A 241 35.32 -2.66 -21.90
N ILE A 242 35.13 -2.38 -20.61
CA ILE A 242 35.85 -3.06 -19.52
C ILE A 242 35.18 -4.38 -19.13
N THR A 243 33.92 -4.61 -19.49
CA THR A 243 33.23 -5.89 -19.27
C THR A 243 33.78 -7.00 -20.16
N THR A 244 34.05 -6.68 -21.43
CA THR A 244 34.51 -7.65 -22.44
C THR A 244 36.00 -7.54 -22.74
N GLY A 245 36.63 -6.42 -22.37
CA GLY A 245 38.03 -6.10 -22.69
C GLY A 245 38.32 -5.91 -24.18
N ALA A 246 37.29 -5.88 -25.04
CA ALA A 246 37.44 -6.14 -26.47
C ALA A 246 37.17 -4.94 -27.40
N VAL A 247 36.53 -3.87 -26.92
CA VAL A 247 36.13 -2.73 -27.75
C VAL A 247 36.91 -1.49 -27.32
N THR A 248 37.93 -1.12 -28.10
CA THR A 248 38.62 0.17 -28.00
C THR A 248 38.23 1.03 -29.20
N THR A 249 37.21 1.88 -29.04
CA THR A 249 36.81 2.84 -30.08
C THR A 249 37.53 4.15 -29.82
N VAL A 250 38.26 4.65 -30.82
CA VAL A 250 38.95 5.94 -30.74
C VAL A 250 38.18 6.94 -31.57
N LEU A 251 37.68 7.99 -30.93
CA LEU A 251 36.91 9.06 -31.54
C LEU A 251 37.66 10.39 -31.39
N PRO A 252 37.62 11.29 -32.39
CA PRO A 252 38.07 12.65 -32.18
C PRO A 252 37.25 13.30 -31.07
N TYR A 253 37.91 13.96 -30.13
CA TYR A 253 37.25 14.70 -29.07
C TYR A 253 37.19 16.19 -29.43
N GLU A 254 35.97 16.71 -29.50
CA GLU A 254 35.69 18.13 -29.63
C GLU A 254 34.94 18.61 -28.39
N LEU A 255 35.35 19.76 -27.86
CA LEU A 255 34.77 20.33 -26.63
C LEU A 255 33.25 20.52 -26.78
N GLY A 256 32.49 19.93 -25.84
CA GLY A 256 31.04 20.08 -25.78
C GLY A 256 30.27 19.33 -26.88
N LYS A 257 30.95 18.51 -27.70
CA LYS A 257 30.26 17.61 -28.63
C LYS A 257 29.82 16.34 -27.91
N THR A 258 28.63 15.87 -28.29
CA THR A 258 28.09 14.61 -27.78
C THR A 258 28.88 13.43 -28.38
N LEU A 259 29.35 12.56 -27.50
CA LEU A 259 29.91 11.26 -27.84
C LEU A 259 28.81 10.20 -27.76
N THR A 260 28.85 9.22 -28.65
CA THR A 260 27.86 8.14 -28.73
C THR A 260 28.52 6.78 -28.80
N ILE A 261 28.02 5.82 -28.05
CA ILE A 261 28.47 4.41 -28.03
C ILE A 261 27.30 3.52 -27.63
N ASP A 262 27.07 2.41 -28.34
CA ASP A 262 26.08 1.38 -27.97
C ASP A 262 24.70 1.93 -27.54
N GLY A 263 24.14 2.86 -28.31
CA GLY A 263 22.84 3.48 -28.04
C GLY A 263 22.82 4.49 -26.88
N MET A 264 23.98 4.79 -26.27
CA MET A 264 24.18 5.80 -25.24
C MET A 264 24.78 7.06 -25.84
N ALA A 265 24.41 8.22 -25.29
CA ALA A 265 24.93 9.52 -25.67
C ALA A 265 25.26 10.35 -24.43
N PHE A 266 26.45 10.95 -24.39
CA PHE A 266 26.90 11.76 -23.26
C PHE A 266 27.84 12.86 -23.75
N THR A 267 28.04 13.87 -22.90
CA THR A 267 28.87 15.03 -23.22
C THR A 267 29.90 15.24 -22.12
N ILE A 268 31.16 15.38 -22.52
CA ILE A 268 32.23 15.83 -21.63
C ILE A 268 32.44 17.32 -21.87
N SER A 269 32.46 18.08 -20.79
CA SER A 269 32.52 19.54 -20.79
C SER A 269 33.63 20.06 -19.87
N GLY A 270 34.17 21.22 -20.21
CA GLY A 270 35.31 21.81 -19.51
C GLY A 270 36.65 21.55 -20.21
N LEU A 271 37.72 22.15 -19.68
CA LEU A 271 39.04 22.09 -20.28
C LEU A 271 39.68 20.73 -19.97
N VAL A 272 39.57 19.79 -20.90
CA VAL A 272 40.17 18.47 -20.77
C VAL A 272 41.69 18.53 -20.61
N GLN A 273 42.20 17.61 -19.81
CA GLN A 273 43.62 17.31 -19.68
C GLN A 273 43.92 15.90 -20.18
N ASP A 274 45.11 15.71 -20.73
CA ASP A 274 45.60 14.39 -21.11
C ASP A 274 45.53 13.42 -19.91
N GLY A 275 45.01 12.22 -20.16
CA GLY A 275 44.75 11.22 -19.15
C GLY A 275 43.46 11.40 -18.34
N ASP A 276 42.60 12.40 -18.61
CA ASP A 276 41.30 12.50 -17.93
C ASP A 276 40.46 11.25 -18.20
N ARG A 277 39.86 10.67 -17.16
CA ARG A 277 39.09 9.43 -17.26
C ARG A 277 37.68 9.56 -16.69
N PHE A 278 36.74 8.84 -17.31
CA PHE A 278 35.35 8.73 -16.90
C PHE A 278 34.87 7.30 -17.06
N SER A 279 33.97 6.85 -16.19
CA SER A 279 33.32 5.55 -16.29
C SER A 279 31.89 5.70 -16.76
N ILE A 280 31.43 4.71 -17.53
CA ILE A 280 30.02 4.42 -17.75
C ILE A 280 29.77 3.04 -17.16
N GLY A 281 28.92 2.94 -16.16
CA GLY A 281 28.50 1.67 -15.56
C GLY A 281 27.03 1.38 -15.81
N ALA A 282 26.62 0.12 -15.76
CA ALA A 282 25.20 -0.24 -15.80
C ALA A 282 24.41 0.36 -14.61
N SER A 283 23.17 0.79 -14.86
CA SER A 283 22.27 1.24 -13.78
C SER A 283 21.80 0.04 -12.94
N GLN A 284 21.74 0.24 -11.62
CA GLN A 284 21.33 -0.73 -10.62
C GLN A 284 20.22 -0.16 -9.73
N SER A 285 19.37 -1.01 -9.16
CA SER A 285 18.29 -0.62 -8.23
C SER A 285 18.78 -0.60 -6.77
N ASN A 286 19.85 0.15 -6.51
CA ASN A 286 20.50 0.23 -5.20
C ASN A 286 20.80 1.68 -4.77
N LEU A 287 20.20 2.66 -5.46
CA LEU A 287 20.41 4.05 -5.13
C LEU A 287 19.60 4.43 -3.90
N GLN A 288 20.30 4.74 -2.81
CA GLN A 288 19.69 5.16 -1.55
C GLN A 288 19.63 6.67 -1.48
N VAL A 289 18.45 7.22 -1.20
CA VAL A 289 18.25 8.66 -1.19
C VAL A 289 19.13 9.36 -0.14
N PHE A 290 19.30 8.74 1.03
CA PHE A 290 20.10 9.31 2.10
C PHE A 290 21.59 9.37 1.75
N ASP A 291 22.12 8.34 1.07
CA ASP A 291 23.51 8.32 0.57
C ASP A 291 23.75 9.42 -0.48
N VAL A 292 22.76 9.68 -1.34
CA VAL A 292 22.80 10.79 -2.31
C VAL A 292 22.93 12.12 -1.58
N LEU A 293 22.13 12.33 -0.54
CA LEU A 293 22.16 13.56 0.26
C LEU A 293 23.47 13.70 1.05
N ASP A 294 23.97 12.61 1.65
CA ASP A 294 25.22 12.61 2.40
C ASP A 294 26.42 12.88 1.50
N THR A 295 26.44 12.27 0.32
CA THR A 295 27.48 12.52 -0.69
C THR A 295 27.45 13.97 -1.15
N ALA A 296 26.26 14.54 -1.36
CA ALA A 296 26.12 15.94 -1.71
C ALA A 296 26.59 16.89 -0.59
N VAL A 297 26.20 16.62 0.66
CA VAL A 297 26.63 17.39 1.83
C VAL A 297 28.16 17.32 2.00
N ALA A 298 28.74 16.13 1.90
CA ALA A 298 30.18 15.93 1.97
C ALA A 298 30.91 16.68 0.84
N ALA A 299 30.36 16.65 -0.38
CA ALA A 299 30.93 17.37 -1.50
C ALA A 299 30.94 18.89 -1.29
N LEU A 300 29.86 19.46 -0.75
CA LEU A 300 29.73 20.89 -0.46
C LEU A 300 30.57 21.35 0.73
N ARG A 301 30.82 20.46 1.71
CA ARG A 301 31.68 20.74 2.87
C ARG A 301 33.17 20.69 2.54
N THR A 302 33.56 20.08 1.43
CA THR A 302 34.97 19.93 1.05
C THR A 302 35.49 21.25 0.46
N PRO A 303 36.42 21.97 1.14
CA PRO A 303 36.91 23.27 0.67
C PRO A 303 37.92 23.12 -0.47
N GLY A 304 38.16 24.22 -1.19
CA GLY A 304 39.22 24.29 -2.22
C GLY A 304 38.98 23.46 -3.47
N ARG A 305 37.73 23.02 -3.72
CA ARG A 305 37.36 22.33 -4.96
C ARG A 305 37.37 23.30 -6.13
N ASN A 306 37.85 22.83 -7.28
CA ASN A 306 37.76 23.61 -8.51
C ASN A 306 36.34 23.59 -9.10
N ALA A 307 36.08 24.49 -10.05
CA ALA A 307 34.76 24.66 -10.66
C ALA A 307 34.23 23.37 -11.32
N GLN A 308 35.09 22.54 -11.91
CA GLN A 308 34.68 21.31 -12.57
C GLN A 308 34.35 20.20 -11.58
N GLN A 309 35.09 20.10 -10.46
CA GLN A 309 34.76 19.18 -9.36
C GLN A 309 33.43 19.54 -8.70
N ILE A 310 33.14 20.84 -8.56
CA ILE A 310 31.87 21.35 -8.04
C ILE A 310 30.74 21.00 -9.01
N GLN A 311 30.93 21.31 -10.30
CA GLN A 311 29.94 21.03 -11.34
C GLN A 311 29.63 19.53 -11.44
N GLN A 312 30.65 18.68 -11.42
CA GLN A 312 30.49 17.23 -11.47
C GLN A 312 29.71 16.69 -10.29
N SER A 313 30.04 17.10 -9.05
CA SER A 313 29.28 16.66 -7.86
C SER A 313 27.85 17.14 -7.89
N ASN A 314 27.61 18.36 -8.38
CA ASN A 314 26.26 18.91 -8.44
C ASN A 314 25.39 18.19 -9.48
N VAL A 315 25.96 17.89 -10.65
CA VAL A 315 25.29 17.13 -11.71
C VAL A 315 24.94 15.72 -11.24
N ILE A 316 25.85 15.03 -10.56
CA ILE A 316 25.61 13.69 -9.98
C ILE A 316 24.51 13.78 -8.91
N ALA A 317 24.61 14.71 -7.97
CA ALA A 317 23.63 14.88 -6.91
C ALA A 317 22.22 15.16 -7.46
N LEU A 318 22.09 16.07 -8.43
CA LEU A 318 20.79 16.38 -9.05
C LEU A 318 20.23 15.19 -9.83
N ARG A 319 21.06 14.49 -10.60
CA ARG A 319 20.65 13.29 -11.34
C ARG A 319 20.11 12.22 -10.39
N ASP A 320 20.86 11.89 -9.34
CA ASP A 320 20.53 10.81 -8.42
C ASP A 320 19.35 11.19 -7.51
N LEU A 321 19.23 12.47 -7.14
CA LEU A 321 18.05 13.01 -6.46
C LEU A 321 16.80 12.90 -7.34
N ASP A 322 16.90 13.27 -8.62
CA ASP A 322 15.79 13.18 -9.57
C ASP A 322 15.34 11.72 -9.78
N GLN A 323 16.29 10.76 -9.81
CA GLN A 323 15.95 9.32 -9.82
C GLN A 323 15.24 8.87 -8.53
N SER A 324 15.74 9.30 -7.37
CA SER A 324 15.13 8.99 -6.07
C SER A 324 13.71 9.57 -5.96
N PHE A 325 13.51 10.80 -6.46
CA PHE A 325 12.22 11.48 -6.52
C PHE A 325 11.23 10.78 -7.45
N GLN A 326 11.66 10.34 -8.64
CA GLN A 326 10.83 9.54 -9.55
C GLN A 326 10.44 8.19 -8.93
N ASN A 327 11.39 7.51 -8.29
CA ASN A 327 11.13 6.25 -7.61
C ASN A 327 10.08 6.42 -6.49
N MET A 328 10.20 7.46 -5.67
CA MET A 328 9.21 7.77 -4.65
C MET A 328 7.82 8.04 -5.23
N GLN A 329 7.72 8.78 -6.35
CA GLN A 329 6.45 8.99 -7.03
C GLN A 329 5.84 7.69 -7.57
N ASN A 330 6.66 6.74 -8.02
CA ASN A 330 6.19 5.42 -8.43
C ASN A 330 5.62 4.66 -7.23
N VAL A 331 6.33 4.63 -6.09
CA VAL A 331 5.82 3.99 -4.87
C VAL A 331 4.54 4.67 -4.36
N ARG A 332 4.49 6.00 -4.41
CA ARG A 332 3.31 6.79 -4.11
C ARG A 332 2.11 6.40 -4.98
N SER A 333 2.35 6.21 -6.28
CA SER A 333 1.33 5.71 -7.22
C SER A 333 0.86 4.30 -6.87
N LEU A 334 1.76 3.40 -6.45
CA LEU A 334 1.41 2.05 -5.99
C LEU A 334 0.54 2.10 -4.72
N VAL A 335 0.86 2.96 -3.75
CA VAL A 335 0.02 3.17 -2.56
C VAL A 335 -1.35 3.72 -2.94
N GLY A 336 -1.41 4.65 -3.90
CA GLY A 336 -2.67 5.14 -4.46
C GLY A 336 -3.52 4.06 -5.13
N GLU A 337 -2.89 3.13 -5.85
CA GLU A 337 -3.57 1.96 -6.41
C GLU A 337 -4.14 1.06 -5.31
N GLN A 338 -3.39 0.82 -4.23
CA GLN A 338 -3.88 0.07 -3.07
C GLN A 338 -5.10 0.73 -2.43
N LEU A 339 -5.12 2.07 -2.30
CA LEU A 339 -6.28 2.80 -1.80
C LEU A 339 -7.52 2.59 -2.68
N ASN A 340 -7.37 2.60 -4.01
CA ASN A 340 -8.46 2.31 -4.94
C ASN A 340 -8.97 0.86 -4.81
N LEU A 341 -8.06 -0.10 -4.61
CA LEU A 341 -8.42 -1.50 -4.38
C LEU A 341 -9.19 -1.68 -3.06
N LEU A 342 -8.82 -0.94 -2.01
CA LEU A 342 -9.55 -0.92 -0.74
C LEU A 342 -10.95 -0.32 -0.90
N ASP A 343 -11.11 0.76 -1.67
CA ASP A 343 -12.43 1.35 -1.96
C ASP A 343 -13.34 0.36 -2.72
N GLY A 344 -12.80 -0.37 -3.70
CA GLY A 344 -13.53 -1.44 -4.38
C GLY A 344 -13.93 -2.59 -3.45
N SER A 345 -13.01 -2.99 -2.57
CA SER A 345 -13.24 -4.07 -1.59
C SER A 345 -14.28 -3.68 -0.54
N GLU A 346 -14.33 -2.41 -0.12
CA GLU A 346 -15.34 -1.90 0.81
C GLU A 346 -16.75 -2.05 0.24
N ASN A 347 -16.96 -1.67 -1.02
CA ASN A 347 -18.26 -1.82 -1.69
C ASN A 347 -18.68 -3.29 -1.76
N ARG A 348 -17.77 -4.19 -2.14
CA ARG A 348 -18.04 -5.63 -2.18
C ARG A 348 -18.39 -6.19 -0.80
N LEU A 349 -17.68 -5.78 0.25
CA LEU A 349 -17.98 -6.18 1.62
C LEU A 349 -19.34 -5.62 2.08
N ALA A 350 -19.71 -4.41 1.69
CA ALA A 350 -21.01 -3.83 1.98
C ALA A 350 -22.15 -4.61 1.30
N ASP A 351 -21.99 -5.01 0.04
CA ASP A 351 -22.95 -5.84 -0.69
C ASP A 351 -23.09 -7.23 -0.05
N LEU A 352 -21.97 -7.86 0.31
CA LEU A 352 -21.98 -9.14 1.02
C LEU A 352 -22.66 -9.02 2.40
N LYS A 353 -22.45 -7.92 3.11
CA LYS A 353 -23.14 -7.64 4.39
C LYS A 353 -24.64 -7.56 4.19
N LEU A 354 -25.09 -6.79 3.20
CA LEU A 354 -26.52 -6.62 2.89
C LEU A 354 -27.15 -7.95 2.46
N TYR A 355 -26.47 -8.72 1.61
CA TYR A 355 -26.93 -10.04 1.19
C TYR A 355 -27.13 -10.98 2.39
N ASN A 356 -26.13 -11.10 3.27
CA ASN A 356 -26.26 -11.97 4.44
C ASN A 356 -27.28 -11.45 5.47
N GLN A 357 -27.47 -10.14 5.58
CA GLN A 357 -28.57 -9.56 6.38
C GLN A 357 -29.95 -9.92 5.81
N SER A 358 -30.09 -9.88 4.48
CA SER A 358 -31.34 -10.26 3.81
C SER A 358 -31.62 -11.76 3.96
N GLU A 359 -30.60 -12.62 3.80
CA GLU A 359 -30.73 -14.07 4.03
C GLU A 359 -31.10 -14.38 5.48
N ARG A 360 -30.52 -13.66 6.46
CA ARG A 360 -30.89 -13.78 7.87
C ARG A 360 -32.35 -13.38 8.08
N SER A 361 -32.74 -12.21 7.58
CA SER A 361 -34.11 -11.67 7.70
C SER A 361 -35.13 -12.62 7.08
N ALA A 362 -34.88 -13.13 5.87
CA ALA A 362 -35.76 -14.08 5.19
C ALA A 362 -35.93 -15.42 5.94
N ALA A 363 -34.94 -15.81 6.75
CA ALA A 363 -34.99 -17.04 7.55
C ALA A 363 -35.53 -16.84 8.98
N GLU A 364 -35.31 -15.66 9.58
CA GLU A 364 -35.58 -15.40 11.00
C GLU A 364 -36.80 -14.50 11.23
N ASP A 365 -37.04 -13.50 10.38
CA ASP A 365 -38.00 -12.43 10.65
C ASP A 365 -39.44 -12.87 10.35
N LEU A 366 -40.37 -12.39 11.17
CA LEU A 366 -41.79 -12.67 11.02
C LEU A 366 -42.48 -11.62 10.13
N ASP A 367 -43.29 -12.07 9.17
CA ASP A 367 -44.27 -11.18 8.55
C ASP A 367 -45.38 -10.87 9.57
N MET A 368 -45.27 -9.69 10.19
CA MET A 368 -46.22 -9.22 11.20
C MET A 368 -47.65 -9.14 10.66
N THR A 369 -47.84 -8.84 9.38
CA THR A 369 -49.18 -8.68 8.79
C THR A 369 -49.87 -10.04 8.71
N GLU A 370 -49.17 -11.04 8.17
CA GLU A 370 -49.68 -12.41 8.11
C GLU A 370 -49.85 -12.99 9.53
N ALA A 371 -48.90 -12.75 10.44
CA ALA A 371 -48.94 -13.27 11.79
C ALA A 371 -50.07 -12.69 12.64
N ILE A 372 -50.35 -11.39 12.55
CA ILE A 372 -51.49 -10.76 13.24
C ILE A 372 -52.81 -11.33 12.70
N SER A 373 -52.94 -11.48 11.38
CA SER A 373 -54.12 -12.09 10.77
C SER A 373 -54.33 -13.53 11.27
N LYS A 374 -53.27 -14.34 11.27
CA LYS A 374 -53.29 -15.72 11.77
C LYS A 374 -53.65 -15.78 13.25
N PHE A 375 -53.08 -14.91 14.09
CA PHE A 375 -53.39 -14.83 15.52
C PHE A 375 -54.86 -14.50 15.76
N GLN A 376 -55.43 -13.55 15.02
CA GLN A 376 -56.84 -13.18 15.11
C GLN A 376 -57.77 -14.35 14.74
N VAL A 377 -57.41 -15.10 13.69
CA VAL A 377 -58.13 -16.32 13.29
C VAL A 377 -58.01 -17.39 14.37
N GLN A 378 -56.83 -17.61 14.93
CA GLN A 378 -56.59 -18.56 16.01
C GLN A 378 -57.43 -18.22 17.26
N GLN A 379 -57.42 -16.96 17.70
CA GLN A 379 -58.22 -16.47 18.82
C GLN A 379 -59.72 -16.69 18.57
N THR A 380 -60.23 -16.26 17.41
CA THR A 380 -61.65 -16.42 17.03
C THR A 380 -62.03 -17.90 17.00
N SER A 381 -61.15 -18.76 16.48
CA SER A 381 -61.39 -20.20 16.38
C SER A 381 -61.37 -20.90 17.74
N TYR A 382 -60.53 -20.44 18.67
CA TYR A 382 -60.46 -20.94 20.03
C TYR A 382 -61.73 -20.59 20.80
N ASP A 383 -62.19 -19.33 20.69
CA ASP A 383 -63.46 -18.88 21.28
C ASP A 383 -64.67 -19.66 20.72
N ALA A 384 -64.68 -19.91 19.40
CA ALA A 384 -65.72 -20.74 18.77
C ALA A 384 -65.69 -22.19 19.28
N ALA A 385 -64.50 -22.77 19.45
CA ALA A 385 -64.34 -24.12 20.00
C ALA A 385 -64.81 -24.21 21.46
N LEU A 386 -64.50 -23.21 22.29
CA LEU A 386 -65.00 -23.13 23.67
C LEU A 386 -66.52 -23.04 23.73
N ARG A 387 -67.14 -22.23 22.86
CA ARG A 387 -68.61 -22.11 22.76
C ARG A 387 -69.25 -23.41 22.29
N SER A 388 -68.68 -24.06 21.29
CA SER A 388 -69.15 -25.36 20.78
C SER A 388 -69.06 -26.43 21.87
N TYR A 389 -67.94 -26.49 22.59
CA TYR A 389 -67.75 -27.39 23.72
C TYR A 389 -68.76 -27.15 24.84
N ALA A 390 -68.99 -25.90 25.23
CA ALA A 390 -70.00 -25.53 26.23
C ALA A 390 -71.43 -25.90 25.79
N ALA A 391 -71.75 -25.80 24.49
CA ALA A 391 -73.03 -26.22 23.94
C ALA A 391 -73.21 -27.76 23.99
N VAL A 392 -72.17 -28.53 23.65
CA VAL A 392 -72.18 -30.00 23.75
C VAL A 392 -72.28 -30.47 25.20
N GLN A 393 -71.58 -29.80 26.13
CA GLN A 393 -71.72 -30.08 27.56
C GLN A 393 -73.14 -29.81 28.08
N ARG A 394 -73.81 -28.73 27.61
CA ARG A 394 -75.20 -28.43 27.99
C ARG A 394 -76.19 -29.46 27.44
N LEU A 395 -76.02 -29.94 26.21
CA LEU A 395 -76.90 -30.96 25.61
C LEU A 395 -76.85 -32.29 26.37
N ASN A 396 -75.65 -32.76 26.75
CA ASN A 396 -75.50 -33.99 27.54
C ASN A 396 -76.12 -33.89 28.95
N LEU A 397 -76.20 -32.69 29.54
CA LEU A 397 -76.82 -32.48 30.85
C LEU A 397 -78.36 -32.46 30.77
N PHE A 398 -78.92 -31.92 29.69
CA PHE A 398 -80.36 -31.91 29.44
C PHE A 398 -80.90 -33.31 29.09
N ASP A 399 -80.15 -34.14 28.35
CA ASP A 399 -80.52 -35.54 28.11
C ASP A 399 -80.37 -36.41 29.37
N TYR A 400 -79.52 -36.03 30.32
CA TYR A 400 -79.38 -36.72 31.62
C TYR A 400 -80.48 -36.35 32.62
N LEU A 401 -81.11 -35.17 32.46
CA LEU A 401 -82.20 -34.67 33.31
C LEU A 401 -83.61 -34.97 32.76
N ASN A 402 -83.73 -35.52 31.54
CA ASN A 402 -84.99 -35.96 30.93
C ASN A 402 -85.21 -37.49 31.11
N PHE A 403 -85.16 -37.96 32.36
CA PHE A 403 -85.83 -39.18 32.79
C PHE A 403 -86.60 -38.93 34.09
#